data_AF-A0A6S6RU86-F1
#
_entry.id   AF-A0A6S6RU86-F1
#
_cell.length_a   1.000
_cell.length_b   1.000
_cell.length_c   1.000
_cell.angle_alpha   90.00
_cell.angle_beta   90.00
_cell.angle_gamma   90.00
#
_symmetry.space_group_name_H-M   'P 1'
#
loop_
_entity.id
_entity.type
_entity.pdbx_description
1 polymer ?
#
loop_
_entity_poly.entity_id
_entity_poly.type
_entity_poly.pdbx_seq_one_letter_code
_entity_poly.pdbx_strand_id
1 'polypeptide(L)'
;MKNKAYYLNLEYGIATRNLSEEEGGGILAYYTDLPFVAGDGENIEEAITDAKSAFACYVEVALEKGDVIKEPSHLMKSKRINITVPLYALEQIDKYAKHHNMNRSTFLVESALQRVGI
;
A
#
# COMPACT_ATOMS: atom_id res chain seq x y z
N MET A 1 10.97 -9.13 -8.01
CA MET A 1 11.60 -8.69 -6.74
C MET A 1 11.21 -7.23 -6.53
N LYS A 2 10.79 -6.84 -5.32
CA LYS A 2 10.39 -5.46 -5.04
C LYS A 2 11.66 -4.58 -5.01
N ASN A 3 11.68 -3.49 -5.76
CA ASN A 3 12.83 -2.59 -5.91
C ASN A 3 12.44 -1.15 -5.57
N LYS A 4 13.41 -0.22 -5.57
CA LYS A 4 13.16 1.20 -5.23
C LYS A 4 12.04 1.80 -6.09
N ALA A 5 12.07 1.56 -7.40
CA ALA A 5 11.05 2.05 -8.34
C ALA A 5 9.66 1.49 -8.04
N TYR A 6 9.54 0.23 -7.61
CA TYR A 6 8.26 -0.36 -7.20
C TYR A 6 7.61 0.44 -6.08
N TYR A 7 8.35 0.68 -4.98
CA TYR A 7 7.81 1.40 -3.82
C TYR A 7 7.53 2.88 -4.11
N LEU A 8 8.39 3.55 -4.89
CA LEU A 8 8.19 4.96 -5.23
C LEU A 8 6.97 5.21 -6.14
N ASN A 9 6.50 4.20 -6.86
CA ASN A 9 5.34 4.29 -7.73
C ASN A 9 4.03 3.82 -7.06
N LEU A 10 4.08 3.31 -5.83
CA LEU A 10 2.85 3.02 -5.09
C LEU A 10 2.20 4.34 -4.67
N GLU A 11 0.87 4.39 -4.75
CA GLU A 11 0.10 5.51 -4.23
C GLU A 11 0.16 5.44 -2.70
N TYR A 12 1.06 6.20 -2.07
CA TYR A 12 1.06 6.34 -0.62
C TYR A 12 0.21 7.54 -0.21
N GLY A 13 -0.55 7.42 0.87
CA GLY A 13 -1.23 8.56 1.47
C GLY A 13 -0.23 9.51 2.13
N ILE A 14 -0.35 10.81 1.84
CA ILE A 14 0.39 11.87 2.52
C ILE A 14 -0.63 12.77 3.21
N ALA A 15 -0.44 13.01 4.50
CA ALA A 15 -1.23 13.97 5.27
C ALA A 15 -0.36 15.17 5.62
N THR A 16 -1.00 16.34 5.71
CA THR A 16 -0.32 17.59 6.07
C THR A 16 -0.97 18.22 7.29
N ARG A 17 -0.17 18.87 8.14
CA ARG A 17 -0.67 19.74 9.21
C ARG A 17 0.18 20.99 9.34
N ASN A 18 -0.42 22.07 9.84
CA ASN A 18 0.34 23.26 10.23
C ASN A 18 1.16 22.95 11.49
N LEU A 19 2.38 23.48 11.52
CA LEU A 19 3.24 23.50 12.70
C LEU A 19 2.97 24.79 13.48
N SER A 20 3.03 24.72 14.81
CA SER A 20 3.00 25.94 15.63
C SER A 20 4.33 26.68 15.52
N GLU A 21 4.34 27.95 15.92
CA GLU A 21 5.59 28.75 16.03
C GLU A 21 6.63 28.09 16.94
N GLU A 22 6.19 27.37 17.98
CA GLU A 22 7.08 26.62 18.89
C GLU A 22 7.72 25.40 18.22
N GLU A 23 7.08 24.85 17.19
CA GLU A 23 7.60 23.75 16.36
C GLU A 23 8.42 24.24 15.16
N GLY A 24 8.68 25.55 15.06
CA GLY A 24 9.43 26.17 13.96
C GLY A 24 8.55 26.79 12.87
N GLY A 25 7.23 26.70 12.98
CA GLY A 25 6.29 27.21 11.98
C GLY A 25 6.28 26.39 10.69
N GLY A 26 5.46 26.82 9.72
CA GLY A 26 5.34 26.14 8.43
C GLY A 26 4.37 24.94 8.43
N ILE A 27 4.63 24.00 7.53
CA ILE A 27 3.76 22.85 7.25
C ILE A 27 4.58 21.57 7.33
N LEU A 28 4.05 20.60 8.06
CA LEU A 28 4.57 19.24 8.11
C LEU A 28 3.78 18.36 7.15
N ALA A 29 4.48 17.60 6.31
CA ALA A 29 3.92 16.52 5.50
C ALA A 29 4.49 15.18 5.94
N TYR A 30 3.67 14.15 6.03
CA TYR A 30 4.12 12.81 6.43
C TYR A 30 3.30 11.71 5.76
N TYR A 31 3.93 10.55 5.59
CA TYR A 31 3.29 9.37 5.01
C TYR A 31 2.34 8.72 6.03
N THR A 32 1.07 8.55 5.68
CA THR A 32 0.05 8.03 6.62
C THR A 32 0.34 6.61 7.09
N ASP A 33 0.92 5.80 6.21
CA ASP A 33 1.29 4.41 6.52
C ASP A 33 2.67 4.28 7.17
N LEU A 34 3.51 5.32 7.05
CA LEU A 34 4.89 5.40 7.53
C LEU A 34 5.11 6.76 8.22
N PRO A 35 4.48 7.05 9.37
CA PRO A 35 4.46 8.42 9.94
C PRO A 35 5.83 8.96 10.34
N PHE A 36 6.84 8.09 10.46
CA PHE A 36 8.22 8.45 10.72
C PHE A 36 8.96 8.98 9.47
N VAL A 37 8.37 8.81 8.29
CA VAL A 37 8.83 9.45 7.05
C VAL A 37 8.02 10.73 6.88
N ALA A 38 8.67 11.83 7.20
CA ALA A 38 8.10 13.16 7.17
C ALA A 38 9.08 14.15 6.56
N GLY A 39 8.54 15.29 6.12
CA GLY A 39 9.28 16.46 5.68
C GLY A 39 8.50 17.71 6.04
N ASP A 40 9.20 18.82 6.15
CA ASP A 40 8.64 20.13 6.48
C ASP A 40 8.92 21.15 5.38
N GLY A 41 8.18 22.26 5.39
CA GLY A 41 8.36 23.34 4.42
C GLY A 41 7.48 24.54 4.75
N GLU A 42 7.72 25.66 4.08
CA GLU A 42 6.95 26.89 4.31
C GLU A 42 5.54 26.78 3.70
N ASN A 43 5.36 25.90 2.72
CA ASN A 43 4.09 25.65 2.04
C ASN A 43 3.85 24.14 1.81
N ILE A 44 2.62 23.81 1.39
CA ILE A 44 2.17 22.41 1.25
C ILE A 44 3.01 21.65 0.22
N GLU A 45 3.34 22.30 -0.91
CA GLU A 45 4.08 21.66 -2.00
C GLU A 45 5.52 21.33 -1.61
N GLU A 46 6.18 22.26 -0.92
CA GLU A 46 7.52 22.10 -0.39
C GLU A 46 7.58 20.96 0.63
N ALA A 47 6.69 20.97 1.62
CA ALA A 47 6.63 19.92 2.64
C ALA A 47 6.41 18.53 2.01
N ILE A 48 5.52 18.42 1.02
CA ILE A 48 5.28 17.16 0.29
C ILE A 48 6.53 16.73 -0.50
N THR A 49 7.24 17.68 -1.12
CA THR A 49 8.45 17.40 -1.90
C THR A 49 9.58 16.91 -1.01
N ASP A 50 9.74 17.53 0.16
CA ASP A 50 10.72 17.11 1.15
C ASP A 50 10.38 15.72 1.71
N ALA A 51 9.11 15.49 2.10
CA ALA A 51 8.65 14.18 2.57
C ALA A 51 8.88 13.08 1.51
N LYS A 52 8.66 13.35 0.22
CA LYS A 52 8.96 12.41 -0.87
C LYS A 52 10.45 12.11 -1.01
N SER A 53 11.30 13.11 -0.80
CA SER A 53 12.75 12.95 -0.81
C SER A 53 13.21 12.10 0.37
N ALA A 54 12.68 12.37 1.57
CA ALA A 54 12.89 11.54 2.76
C ALA A 54 12.44 10.09 2.54
N PHE A 55 11.30 9.86 1.88
CA PHE A 55 10.83 8.53 1.52
C PHE A 55 11.78 7.80 0.56
N ALA A 56 12.31 8.49 -0.45
CA ALA A 56 13.25 7.90 -1.39
C ALA A 56 14.56 7.44 -0.71
N CYS A 57 15.07 8.21 0.25
CA CYS A 57 16.21 7.84 1.08
C CYS A 57 15.89 6.64 1.97
N TYR A 58 14.73 6.65 2.63
CA TYR A 58 14.27 5.55 3.48
C TYR A 58 14.16 4.23 2.70
N VAL A 59 13.53 4.24 1.52
CA VAL A 59 13.34 3.03 0.68
C VAL A 59 14.68 2.45 0.26
N GLU A 60 15.66 3.28 -0.09
CA GLU A 60 16.99 2.84 -0.49
C GLU A 60 17.71 2.12 0.65
N VAL A 61 17.80 2.74 1.82
CA VAL A 61 18.45 2.15 3.00
C VAL A 61 17.74 0.89 3.48
N ALA A 62 16.40 0.89 3.47
CA ALA A 62 15.62 -0.28 3.87
C ALA A 62 15.85 -1.47 2.93
N LEU A 63 15.93 -1.23 1.62
CA LEU A 63 16.25 -2.28 0.65
C LEU A 63 17.68 -2.81 0.80
N GLU A 64 18.66 -1.94 1.05
CA GLU A 64 20.06 -2.34 1.29
C GLU A 64 20.21 -3.23 2.54
N LYS A 65 19.45 -2.92 3.59
CA LYS A 65 19.46 -3.70 4.84
C LYS A 65 18.59 -4.95 4.78
N GLY A 66 17.78 -5.12 3.74
CA GLY A 66 16.81 -6.21 3.63
C GLY A 66 15.60 -6.03 4.56
N ASP A 67 15.32 -4.81 4.98
CA ASP A 67 14.17 -4.48 5.84
C ASP A 67 12.85 -4.57 5.05
N VAL A 68 11.78 -4.95 5.76
CA VAL A 68 10.43 -5.01 5.17
C VAL A 68 9.82 -3.62 5.13
N ILE A 69 9.65 -3.07 3.93
CA ILE A 69 8.95 -1.80 3.72
C ILE A 69 7.44 -2.05 3.67
N LYS A 70 6.69 -1.37 4.55
CA LYS A 70 5.23 -1.42 4.56
C LYS A 70 4.64 -0.75 3.31
N GLU A 71 3.77 -1.48 2.63
CA GLU A 71 2.99 -0.98 1.48
C GLU A 71 1.78 -0.15 1.94
N PRO A 72 1.22 0.73 1.08
CA PRO A 72 0.06 1.53 1.41
C PRO A 72 -1.10 0.64 1.85
N SER A 73 -1.71 0.95 3.00
CA SER A 73 -2.74 0.09 3.60
C SER A 73 -3.96 -0.10 2.71
N HIS A 74 -4.26 0.85 1.83
CA HIS A 74 -5.39 0.74 0.91
C HIS A 74 -5.19 -0.28 -0.21
N LEU A 75 -3.95 -0.63 -0.57
CA LEU A 75 -3.68 -1.72 -1.53
C LEU A 75 -4.08 -3.08 -0.95
N MET A 76 -4.03 -3.20 0.38
CA MET A 76 -4.41 -4.41 1.11
C MET A 76 -5.87 -4.42 1.56
N LYS A 77 -6.65 -3.38 1.25
CA LYS A 77 -8.07 -3.33 1.60
C LYS A 77 -8.86 -4.28 0.71
N SER A 78 -9.39 -5.35 1.31
CA SER A 78 -10.36 -6.20 0.64
C SER A 78 -11.66 -5.43 0.40
N LYS A 79 -12.09 -5.37 -0.86
CA LYS A 79 -13.41 -4.83 -1.23
C LYS A 79 -14.39 -5.98 -1.43
N ARG A 80 -15.52 -5.94 -0.71
CA ARG A 80 -16.60 -6.91 -0.93
C ARG A 80 -17.29 -6.60 -2.26
N ILE A 81 -17.38 -7.60 -3.13
CA ILE A 81 -18.10 -7.54 -4.40
C ILE A 81 -19.26 -8.54 -4.38
N ASN A 82 -20.32 -8.24 -5.14
CA ASN A 82 -21.41 -9.18 -5.40
C ASN A 82 -21.29 -9.67 -6.84
N ILE A 83 -21.37 -10.98 -7.04
CA ILE A 83 -21.34 -11.63 -8.36
C ILE A 83 -22.43 -12.68 -8.44
N THR A 84 -22.94 -12.93 -9.65
CA THR A 84 -23.86 -14.04 -9.91
C THR A 84 -23.04 -15.20 -10.47
N VAL A 85 -23.22 -16.39 -9.89
CA VAL A 85 -22.50 -17.61 -10.27
C VAL A 85 -23.51 -18.75 -10.40
N PRO A 86 -23.45 -19.60 -11.44
CA PRO A 86 -24.28 -20.80 -11.51
C PRO A 86 -24.04 -21.71 -10.30
N LEU A 87 -25.12 -22.34 -9.80
CA LEU A 87 -25.05 -23.20 -8.61
C LEU A 87 -23.99 -24.31 -8.74
N TYR A 88 -23.96 -25.00 -9.89
CA TYR A 88 -22.98 -26.06 -10.13
C TYR A 88 -21.53 -25.58 -10.05
N ALA A 89 -21.25 -24.34 -10.47
CA ALA A 89 -19.91 -23.77 -10.44
C ALA A 89 -19.52 -23.41 -9.00
N LEU A 90 -20.47 -22.84 -8.23
CA LEU A 90 -20.26 -22.51 -6.82
C LEU A 90 -19.93 -23.75 -5.99
N GLU A 91 -20.65 -24.85 -6.20
CA GLU A 91 -20.39 -26.12 -5.49
C GLU A 91 -18.99 -26.68 -5.78
N GLN A 92 -18.53 -26.59 -7.02
CA GLN A 92 -17.18 -27.05 -7.40
C GLN A 92 -16.09 -26.15 -6.80
N ILE A 93 -16.31 -24.82 -6.81
CA ILE A 93 -15.43 -23.86 -6.15
C ILE A 93 -15.32 -24.18 -4.65
N ASP A 94 -16.44 -24.43 -3.98
CA ASP A 94 -16.46 -24.76 -2.56
C ASP A 94 -15.68 -26.02 -2.23
N LYS A 95 -15.91 -27.08 -3.02
CA LYS A 95 -15.23 -28.34 -2.84
C LYS A 95 -13.72 -28.19 -3.02
N TYR A 96 -13.30 -27.48 -4.08
CA TYR A 96 -11.89 -27.23 -4.35
C TYR A 96 -11.25 -26.40 -3.24
N ALA A 97 -11.86 -25.27 -2.86
CA ALA A 97 -11.33 -24.36 -1.86
C ALA A 97 -11.18 -25.05 -0.50
N LYS A 98 -12.20 -25.81 -0.08
CA LYS A 98 -12.15 -26.60 1.17
C LYS A 98 -11.04 -27.65 1.16
N HIS A 99 -10.87 -28.36 0.05
CA HIS A 99 -9.81 -29.37 -0.10
C HIS A 99 -8.40 -28.76 -0.01
N HIS A 100 -8.24 -27.50 -0.40
CA HIS A 100 -6.98 -26.77 -0.37
C HIS A 100 -6.84 -25.83 0.84
N ASN A 101 -7.67 -25.99 1.88
CA ASN A 101 -7.66 -25.15 3.08
C ASN A 101 -7.76 -23.63 2.80
N MET A 102 -8.50 -23.25 1.76
CA MET A 102 -8.71 -21.84 1.37
C MET A 102 -10.20 -21.49 1.33
N ASN A 103 -10.51 -20.19 1.31
CA ASN A 103 -11.87 -19.70 1.14
C ASN A 103 -12.16 -19.36 -0.34
N ARG A 104 -13.44 -19.14 -0.68
CA ARG A 104 -13.89 -18.79 -2.04
C ARG A 104 -13.17 -17.58 -2.61
N SER A 105 -12.98 -16.53 -1.81
CA SER A 105 -12.35 -15.29 -2.25
C SER A 105 -10.89 -15.49 -2.61
N THR A 106 -10.13 -16.24 -1.78
CA THR A 106 -8.74 -16.61 -2.09
C THR A 106 -8.67 -17.36 -3.42
N PHE A 107 -9.46 -18.42 -3.58
CA PHE A 107 -9.47 -19.21 -4.80
C PHE A 107 -9.80 -18.38 -6.05
N LEU A 108 -10.86 -17.56 -5.98
CA LEU A 108 -11.30 -16.73 -7.10
C LEU A 108 -10.27 -15.66 -7.47
N VAL A 109 -9.65 -15.02 -6.49
CA VAL A 109 -8.63 -13.99 -6.71
C VAL A 109 -7.36 -14.62 -7.30
N GLU A 110 -6.84 -15.69 -6.71
CA GLU A 110 -5.65 -16.39 -7.23
C GLU A 110 -5.86 -16.88 -8.66
N SER A 111 -7.01 -17.52 -8.93
CA SER A 111 -7.35 -17.99 -10.28
C SER A 111 -7.43 -16.84 -11.29
N ALA A 112 -7.99 -15.69 -10.88
CA ALA A 112 -8.08 -14.51 -11.73
C ALA A 112 -6.70 -13.89 -12.00
N LEU A 113 -5.87 -13.72 -10.96
CA LEU A 113 -4.52 -13.16 -11.08
C LEU A 113 -3.63 -14.04 -11.96
N GLN A 114 -3.67 -15.35 -11.76
CA GLN A 114 -2.98 -16.32 -12.63
C GLN A 114 -3.38 -16.15 -14.09
N ARG A 115 -4.67 -15.88 -14.38
CA ARG A 115 -5.16 -15.69 -15.75
C ARG A 115 -4.72 -14.35 -16.36
N VAL A 116 -4.61 -13.30 -15.54
CA VAL A 116 -4.09 -11.98 -15.93
C VAL A 116 -2.57 -12.01 -16.12
N GLY A 117 -1.87 -12.92 -15.44
CA GLY A 117 -0.42 -13.08 -15.52
C GLY A 117 0.35 -12.20 -14.52
N ILE A 118 -0.25 -11.97 -13.34
CA ILE A 118 0.35 -11.23 -12.22
C ILE A 118 0.58 -12.19 -11.06
#